data_AF-A0A1V6EPB8-F1
#
_entry.id   AF-A0A1V6EPB8-F1
#
_cell.length_a   1.000
_cell.length_b   1.000
_cell.length_c   1.000
_cell.angle_alpha   90.00
_cell.angle_beta   90.00
_cell.angle_gamma   90.00
#
_symmetry.space_group_name_H-M   'P 1'
#
loop_
_entity.id
_entity.type
_entity.pdbx_description
1 polymer ?
#
loop_
_entity_poly.entity_id
_entity_poly.type
_entity_poly.pdbx_seq_one_letter_code
_entity_poly.pdbx_strand_id
1 'polypeptide(L)'
;MALSEILLPVHGILLIGSFILGTVIGSFCNVCISRWPTGESVVQPRSRCPKCLNSIAWYDNIPLISWLILGARCRNCRASISAQYPLVEGLTGVMFALAYWRFGLTIATPVYMLFCSGMIIVTFQDFTDWTIPDEVTLSGIPAGVALSLVGMALEDASGLRVTSLFDALGGAALGGGILFTLDRITVFVLKKPGMGFGDVKLLAMVGAFLGWKGALGTLVIASLLGSVVGVGILAYFRWYGKTGTGPGEAPTEPPAGDKETITLEGHYLPFGPWLALGAVIFLFIGPEIIDAYFTLIEPSPEPIVIFNETDMLIN
;
A
#
# COMPACT_ATOMS: atom_id res chain seq x y z
N MET A 1 3.98 -42.33 4.14
CA MET A 1 3.52 -40.97 4.49
C MET A 1 3.53 -40.18 3.21
N ALA A 2 2.38 -39.70 2.74
CA ALA A 2 2.32 -38.98 1.47
C ALA A 2 3.12 -37.69 1.57
N LEU A 3 3.82 -37.29 0.51
CA LEU A 3 4.59 -36.04 0.46
C LEU A 3 3.73 -34.83 0.85
N SER A 4 2.42 -34.88 0.56
CA SER A 4 1.42 -33.90 0.96
C SER A 4 1.22 -33.76 2.48
N GLU A 5 1.33 -34.86 3.24
CA GLU A 5 1.14 -34.84 4.70
C GLU A 5 2.33 -34.22 5.44
N ILE A 6 3.54 -34.30 4.87
CA ILE A 6 4.74 -33.65 5.41
C ILE A 6 4.81 -32.18 4.98
N LEU A 7 4.34 -31.85 3.77
CA LEU A 7 4.38 -30.47 3.26
C LEU A 7 3.38 -29.55 3.96
N LEU A 8 2.20 -30.03 4.35
CA LEU A 8 1.18 -29.21 4.99
C LEU A 8 1.65 -28.52 6.30
N PRO A 9 2.27 -29.22 7.28
CA PRO A 9 2.77 -28.58 8.49
C PRO A 9 3.92 -27.60 8.21
N VAL A 10 4.77 -27.87 7.21
CA VAL A 10 5.85 -26.97 6.81
C VAL A 10 5.29 -25.65 6.28
N HIS A 11 4.26 -25.68 5.43
CA HIS A 11 3.61 -24.46 4.95
C HIS A 11 2.97 -23.67 6.09
N GLY A 12 2.34 -24.35 7.06
CA GLY A 12 1.78 -23.70 8.24
C GLY A 12 2.85 -22.99 9.09
N ILE A 13 3.98 -23.65 9.33
CA ILE A 13 5.11 -23.08 10.08
C ILE A 13 5.67 -21.85 9.35
N LEU A 14 5.85 -21.93 8.04
CA LEU A 14 6.40 -20.82 7.24
C LEU A 14 5.42 -19.65 7.15
N LEU A 15 4.11 -19.91 7.09
CA LEU A 15 3.10 -18.86 7.14
C LEU A 15 3.13 -18.10 8.48
N ILE A 16 3.19 -18.83 9.60
CA ILE A 16 3.31 -18.23 10.93
C ILE A 16 4.64 -17.49 11.07
N GLY A 17 5.74 -18.08 10.59
CA GLY A 17 7.05 -17.45 10.56
C GLY A 17 7.04 -16.14 9.76
N SER A 18 6.35 -16.11 8.61
CA SER A 18 6.17 -14.92 7.79
C SER A 18 5.38 -13.84 8.51
N PHE A 19 4.30 -14.21 9.22
CA PHE A 19 3.54 -13.27 10.04
C PHE A 19 4.41 -12.66 11.15
N ILE A 20 5.15 -13.47 11.90
CA ILE A 20 6.04 -13.00 12.98
C ILE A 20 7.14 -12.10 12.42
N LEU A 21 7.76 -12.49 11.30
CA LEU A 21 8.73 -11.64 10.63
C LEU A 21 8.12 -10.30 10.23
N GLY A 22 6.89 -10.31 9.70
CA GLY A 22 6.18 -9.11 9.32
C GLY A 22 5.84 -8.20 10.49
N THR A 23 5.53 -8.71 11.68
CA THR A 23 5.31 -7.86 12.86
C THR A 23 6.61 -7.22 13.35
N VAL A 24 7.74 -7.93 13.27
CA VAL A 24 9.07 -7.37 13.57
C VAL A 24 9.44 -6.26 12.58
N ILE A 25 9.26 -6.51 11.28
CA ILE A 25 9.49 -5.48 10.25
C ILE A 25 8.50 -4.32 10.42
N GLY A 26 7.24 -4.58 10.76
CA GLY A 26 6.25 -3.54 11.04
C GLY A 26 6.64 -2.64 12.22
N SER A 27 7.31 -3.20 13.23
CA SER A 27 7.87 -2.39 14.33
C SER A 27 8.97 -1.45 13.83
N PHE A 28 9.80 -1.91 12.88
CA PHE A 28 10.76 -1.05 12.17
C PHE A 28 10.06 -0.01 11.27
N CYS A 29 8.98 -0.37 10.58
CA CYS A 29 8.18 0.57 9.78
C CYS A 29 7.66 1.74 10.64
N ASN A 30 7.22 1.49 11.88
CA ASN A 30 6.85 2.58 12.81
C ASN A 30 8.03 3.54 13.10
N VAL A 31 9.25 3.02 13.19
CA VAL A 31 10.45 3.86 13.36
C VAL A 31 10.63 4.74 12.13
N CYS A 32 10.57 4.18 10.91
CA CYS A 32 10.65 4.93 9.65
C CYS A 32 9.59 6.03 9.56
N ILE A 33 8.31 5.68 9.77
CA ILE A 33 7.18 6.62 9.72
C ILE A 33 7.40 7.79 10.67
N SER A 34 7.89 7.53 11.89
CA SER A 34 8.08 8.59 12.89
C SER A 34 9.32 9.46 12.69
N ARG A 35 10.37 8.97 12.02
CA ARG A 35 11.69 9.63 11.98
C ARG A 35 12.04 10.28 10.65
N TRP A 36 11.55 9.77 9.52
CA TRP A 36 11.84 10.36 8.21
C TRP A 36 11.31 11.78 8.04
N PRO A 37 10.06 12.11 8.45
CA PRO A 37 9.55 13.48 8.34
C PRO A 37 10.41 14.50 9.10
N THR A 38 11.01 14.09 10.22
CA THR A 38 11.88 14.93 11.05
C THR A 38 13.36 14.85 10.68
N GLY A 39 13.72 14.06 9.66
CA GLY A 39 15.12 13.83 9.25
C GLY A 39 15.97 13.13 10.31
N GLU A 40 15.36 12.42 11.26
CA GLU A 40 16.07 11.68 12.30
C GLU A 40 16.65 10.36 11.74
N SER A 41 17.80 9.94 12.28
CA SER A 41 18.38 8.64 11.90
C SER A 41 17.51 7.48 12.39
N VAL A 42 17.21 6.54 11.50
CA VAL A 42 16.48 5.30 11.83
C VAL A 42 17.33 4.27 12.58
N VAL A 43 18.66 4.42 12.56
CA VAL A 43 19.60 3.47 13.18
C VAL A 43 19.95 3.87 14.60
N GLN A 44 20.20 5.15 14.84
CA GLN A 44 20.58 5.68 16.15
C GLN A 44 19.83 6.98 16.45
N PRO A 45 19.37 7.19 17.70
CA PRO A 45 19.49 6.34 18.88
C PRO A 45 18.39 5.26 18.97
N ARG A 46 18.46 4.40 20.00
CA ARG A 46 17.46 3.34 20.29
C ARG A 46 16.06 3.93 20.49
N SER A 47 15.02 3.09 20.33
CA SER A 47 13.63 3.46 20.59
C SER A 47 13.46 4.04 22.00
N ARG A 48 12.72 5.14 22.10
CA ARG A 48 12.48 5.89 23.34
C ARG A 48 11.04 6.35 23.40
N CYS A 49 10.55 6.56 24.62
CA CYS A 49 9.24 7.18 24.80
C CYS A 49 9.30 8.66 24.39
N PRO A 50 8.37 9.18 23.56
CA PRO A 50 8.37 10.59 23.16
C PRO A 50 8.05 11.56 24.31
N LYS A 51 7.47 11.08 25.41
CA LYS A 51 7.08 11.93 26.55
C LYS A 51 8.15 12.01 27.64
N CYS A 52 8.74 10.87 28.03
CA CYS A 52 9.75 10.84 29.10
C CYS A 52 11.17 10.61 28.61
N LEU A 53 11.38 10.38 27.31
CA LEU A 53 12.68 10.17 26.66
C LEU A 53 13.51 8.97 27.17
N ASN A 54 13.00 8.22 28.15
CA ASN A 54 13.60 6.96 28.56
C ASN A 54 13.64 5.97 27.40
N SER A 55 14.74 5.23 27.32
CA SER A 55 14.90 4.12 26.39
C SER A 55 13.89 3.02 26.68
N ILE A 56 13.32 2.46 25.62
CA ILE A 56 12.38 1.34 25.72
C ILE A 56 13.19 0.06 25.89
N ALA A 57 12.87 -0.73 26.92
CA ALA A 57 13.50 -2.03 27.13
C ALA A 57 13.19 -2.97 25.96
N TRP A 58 14.11 -3.89 25.65
CA TRP A 58 13.95 -4.77 24.47
C TRP A 58 12.67 -5.61 24.52
N TYR A 59 12.23 -6.04 25.72
CA TYR A 59 11.00 -6.82 25.91
C TYR A 59 9.73 -5.97 25.86
N ASP A 60 9.83 -4.64 26.05
CA ASP A 60 8.73 -3.70 25.83
C ASP A 60 8.60 -3.29 24.35
N ASN A 61 9.50 -3.81 23.50
CA ASN A 61 9.53 -3.61 22.05
C ASN A 61 9.13 -4.89 21.29
N ILE A 62 8.56 -5.89 21.96
CA ILE A 62 7.99 -7.09 21.32
C ILE A 62 6.69 -6.67 20.60
N PRO A 63 6.61 -6.78 19.26
CA PRO A 63 5.46 -6.31 18.49
C PRO A 63 4.14 -6.92 18.95
N LEU A 64 3.06 -6.13 18.91
CA LEU A 64 1.68 -6.44 19.35
C LEU A 64 1.53 -6.75 20.85
N ILE A 65 2.35 -7.65 21.37
CA ILE A 65 2.26 -8.21 22.72
C ILE A 65 2.57 -7.15 23.76
N SER A 66 3.63 -6.36 23.57
CA SER A 66 4.05 -5.35 24.57
C SER A 66 2.97 -4.31 24.80
N TRP A 67 2.29 -3.87 23.72
CA TRP A 67 1.22 -2.88 23.80
C TRP A 67 0.02 -3.39 24.60
N LEU A 68 -0.36 -4.67 24.41
CA LEU A 68 -1.43 -5.32 25.15
C LEU A 68 -1.08 -5.50 26.64
N ILE A 69 0.13 -6.02 26.95
CA ILE A 69 0.58 -6.23 28.34
C ILE A 69 0.70 -4.91 29.10
N LEU A 70 1.20 -3.86 28.44
CA LEU A 70 1.35 -2.54 29.04
C LEU A 70 0.02 -1.76 29.15
N GLY A 71 -1.06 -2.27 28.54
CA GLY A 71 -2.37 -1.64 28.53
C GLY A 71 -2.37 -0.28 27.81
N ALA A 72 -1.68 -0.20 26.67
CA ALA A 72 -1.52 1.02 25.87
C ALA A 72 -0.86 2.20 26.62
N ARG A 73 -0.03 1.93 27.65
CA ARG A 73 0.63 2.96 28.46
C ARG A 73 2.12 2.71 28.60
N CYS A 74 2.92 3.77 28.58
CA CYS A 74 4.35 3.67 28.86
C CYS A 74 4.59 3.14 30.29
N ARG A 75 5.56 2.23 30.44
CA ARG A 75 5.95 1.65 31.74
C ARG A 75 6.39 2.69 32.76
N ASN A 76 7.16 3.71 32.34
CA ASN A 76 7.75 4.70 33.24
C ASN A 76 6.83 5.89 33.50
N CYS A 77 6.31 6.54 32.45
CA CYS A 77 5.53 7.78 32.60
C CYS A 77 4.02 7.61 32.47
N ARG A 78 3.53 6.39 32.22
CA ARG A 78 2.10 6.06 32.02
C ARG A 78 1.39 6.81 30.90
N ALA A 79 2.11 7.60 30.09
CA ALA A 79 1.56 8.25 28.91
C ALA A 79 1.01 7.21 27.93
N SER A 80 -0.09 7.55 27.25
CA SER A 80 -0.74 6.69 26.27
C SER A 80 0.14 6.44 25.04
N ILE A 81 0.22 5.18 24.60
CA ILE A 81 0.87 4.76 23.37
C ILE A 81 -0.19 4.67 22.27
N SER A 82 0.05 5.33 21.13
CA SER A 82 -0.88 5.37 20.00
C SER A 82 -1.24 3.96 19.50
N ALA A 83 -2.48 3.75 19.07
CA ALA A 83 -2.94 2.51 18.44
C ALA A 83 -2.32 2.29 17.05
N GLN A 84 -1.71 3.32 16.45
CA GLN A 84 -0.97 3.20 15.19
C GLN A 84 0.16 2.17 15.28
N TYR A 85 0.87 2.10 16.43
CA TYR A 85 1.98 1.17 16.61
C TYR A 85 1.57 -0.31 16.41
N PRO A 86 0.64 -0.87 17.22
CA PRO A 86 0.20 -2.25 17.02
C PRO A 86 -0.55 -2.45 15.70
N LEU A 87 -1.19 -1.41 15.16
CA LEU A 87 -1.90 -1.50 13.89
C LEU A 87 -0.92 -1.67 12.70
N VAL A 88 0.15 -0.87 12.63
CA VAL A 88 1.20 -1.00 11.61
C VAL A 88 1.92 -2.34 11.73
N GLU A 89 2.23 -2.78 12.96
CA GLU A 89 2.84 -4.09 13.22
C GLU A 89 1.95 -5.24 12.73
N GLY A 90 0.67 -5.21 13.11
CA GLY A 90 -0.29 -6.25 12.75
C GLY A 90 -0.56 -6.28 11.25
N LEU A 91 -0.78 -5.12 10.64
CA LEU A 91 -1.06 -5.02 9.20
C LEU A 91 0.14 -5.49 8.37
N THR A 92 1.36 -5.15 8.77
CA THR A 92 2.59 -5.66 8.11
C THR A 92 2.72 -7.16 8.27
N GLY A 93 2.44 -7.70 9.46
CA GLY A 93 2.37 -9.14 9.73
C GLY A 93 1.38 -9.86 8.80
N VAL A 94 0.17 -9.33 8.67
CA VAL A 94 -0.86 -9.88 7.76
C VAL A 94 -0.39 -9.80 6.31
N MET A 95 0.17 -8.68 5.86
CA MET A 95 0.67 -8.54 4.49
C MET A 95 1.79 -9.55 4.17
N PHE A 96 2.68 -9.84 5.12
CA PHE A 96 3.73 -10.84 4.92
C PHE A 96 3.17 -12.25 4.84
N ALA A 97 2.21 -12.59 5.71
CA ALA A 97 1.51 -13.87 5.64
C ALA A 97 0.77 -14.04 4.31
N LEU A 98 0.09 -12.98 3.83
CA LEU A 98 -0.59 -12.98 2.53
C LEU A 98 0.39 -13.11 1.37
N ALA A 99 1.54 -12.41 1.41
CA ALA A 99 2.58 -12.55 0.40
C ALA A 99 3.11 -14.00 0.32
N TYR A 100 3.41 -14.62 1.46
CA TYR A 100 3.80 -16.03 1.50
C TYR A 100 2.69 -16.96 1.01
N TRP A 101 1.45 -16.71 1.41
CA TRP A 101 0.30 -17.50 0.95
C TRP A 101 0.11 -17.43 -0.57
N ARG A 102 0.33 -16.25 -1.18
CA ARG A 102 0.12 -16.03 -2.63
C ARG A 102 1.28 -16.50 -3.49
N PHE A 103 2.52 -16.32 -3.04
CA PHE A 103 3.74 -16.54 -3.83
C PHE A 103 4.57 -17.76 -3.37
N GLY A 104 4.27 -18.35 -2.21
CA GLY A 104 4.92 -19.56 -1.71
C GLY A 104 6.40 -19.38 -1.40
N LEU A 105 7.20 -20.43 -1.61
CA LEU A 105 8.66 -20.39 -1.49
C LEU A 105 9.31 -20.00 -2.83
N THR A 106 9.13 -18.75 -3.22
CA THR A 106 9.71 -18.18 -4.44
C THR A 106 10.51 -16.91 -4.12
N ILE A 107 11.27 -16.40 -5.10
CA ILE A 107 12.02 -15.14 -4.95
C ILE A 107 11.05 -13.95 -4.86
N ALA A 108 9.87 -14.06 -5.48
CA ALA A 108 8.81 -13.07 -5.39
C ALA A 108 8.35 -12.79 -3.95
N THR A 109 8.33 -13.80 -3.08
CA THR A 109 7.84 -13.66 -1.71
C THR A 109 8.58 -12.59 -0.90
N PRO A 110 9.91 -12.66 -0.68
CA PRO A 110 10.62 -11.62 0.05
C PRO A 110 10.60 -10.26 -0.66
N VAL A 111 10.56 -10.24 -2.00
CA VAL A 111 10.44 -9.00 -2.80
C VAL A 111 9.12 -8.29 -2.49
N TYR A 112 8.01 -9.03 -2.52
CA TYR A 112 6.68 -8.46 -2.29
C TYR A 112 6.39 -8.21 -0.81
N MET A 113 7.02 -8.93 0.11
CA MET A 113 7.05 -8.54 1.53
C MET A 113 7.68 -7.15 1.70
N LEU A 114 8.84 -6.90 1.08
CA LEU A 114 9.48 -5.58 1.14
C LEU A 114 8.63 -4.51 0.46
N PHE A 115 8.07 -4.79 -0.72
CA PHE A 115 7.15 -3.87 -1.41
C PHE A 115 5.94 -3.51 -0.54
N CYS A 116 5.27 -4.50 0.06
CA CYS A 116 4.16 -4.27 0.98
C CYS A 116 4.58 -3.44 2.20
N SER A 117 5.76 -3.69 2.79
CA SER A 117 6.25 -2.86 3.89
C SER A 117 6.46 -1.40 3.49
N GLY A 118 6.93 -1.14 2.25
CA GLY A 118 7.00 0.19 1.68
C GLY A 118 5.63 0.85 1.51
N MET A 119 4.63 0.10 1.01
CA MET A 119 3.25 0.59 0.88
C MET A 119 2.65 0.96 2.25
N ILE A 120 2.92 0.19 3.29
CA ILE A 120 2.51 0.51 4.66
C ILE A 120 3.17 1.82 5.11
N ILE A 121 4.49 1.97 4.98
CA ILE A 121 5.16 3.21 5.39
C ILE A 121 4.58 4.43 4.66
N VAL A 122 4.44 4.35 3.33
CA VAL A 122 3.86 5.43 2.52
C VAL A 122 2.45 5.78 2.99
N THR A 123 1.60 4.78 3.25
CA THR A 123 0.21 5.00 3.69
C THR A 123 0.14 5.75 5.02
N PHE A 124 0.88 5.30 6.02
CA PHE A 124 0.81 5.90 7.36
C PHE A 124 1.54 7.24 7.46
N GLN A 125 2.63 7.41 6.71
CA GLN A 125 3.32 8.69 6.64
C GLN A 125 2.47 9.73 5.91
N ASP A 126 1.79 9.38 4.82
CA ASP A 126 0.93 10.33 4.11
C ASP A 126 -0.31 10.72 4.94
N PHE A 127 -0.88 9.79 5.72
CA PHE A 127 -1.96 10.14 6.67
C PHE A 127 -1.52 11.07 7.81
N THR A 128 -0.26 11.01 8.24
CA THR A 128 0.23 11.75 9.40
C THR A 128 0.86 13.08 8.98
N ASP A 129 1.76 13.04 8.00
CA ASP A 129 2.65 14.12 7.62
C ASP A 129 2.44 14.61 6.18
N TRP A 130 1.52 14.00 5.41
CA TRP A 130 1.12 14.45 4.07
C TRP A 130 2.31 14.47 3.09
N THR A 131 3.27 13.59 3.36
CA THR A 131 4.52 13.46 2.62
C THR A 131 4.76 11.99 2.30
N ILE A 132 5.22 11.75 1.07
CA ILE A 132 5.62 10.41 0.62
C ILE A 132 7.14 10.33 0.73
N PRO A 133 7.70 9.34 1.46
CA PRO A 133 9.14 9.25 1.68
C PRO A 133 9.89 8.93 0.39
N ASP A 134 10.85 9.78 0.07
CA ASP A 134 11.75 9.61 -1.07
C ASP A 134 12.65 8.37 -0.88
N GLU A 135 12.97 8.01 0.36
CA GLU A 135 13.73 6.82 0.71
C GLU A 135 13.05 5.53 0.23
N VAL A 136 11.70 5.49 0.18
CA VAL A 136 10.96 4.33 -0.33
C VAL A 136 10.80 4.43 -1.84
N THR A 137 10.26 5.55 -2.33
CA THR A 137 9.89 5.68 -3.75
C THR A 137 11.10 5.74 -4.68
N LEU A 138 12.10 6.56 -4.35
CA LEU A 138 13.26 6.77 -5.21
C LEU A 138 14.23 5.58 -5.19
N SER A 139 14.34 4.87 -4.07
CA SER A 139 15.10 3.61 -4.01
C SER A 139 14.35 2.44 -4.65
N GLY A 140 13.02 2.46 -4.55
CA GLY A 140 12.17 1.41 -5.10
C GLY A 140 12.14 1.37 -6.63
N ILE A 141 12.15 2.52 -7.32
CA ILE A 141 12.16 2.54 -8.80
C ILE A 141 13.35 1.74 -9.38
N PRO A 142 14.62 2.03 -9.05
CA PRO A 142 15.75 1.26 -9.56
C PRO A 142 15.76 -0.17 -9.02
N ALA A 143 15.25 -0.42 -7.80
CA ALA A 143 15.12 -1.78 -7.28
C ALA A 143 14.14 -2.62 -8.10
N GLY A 144 12.97 -2.09 -8.46
CA GLY A 144 11.99 -2.76 -9.32
C GLY A 144 12.54 -3.05 -10.71
N VAL A 145 13.26 -2.09 -11.29
CA VAL A 145 13.95 -2.29 -12.58
C VAL A 145 15.04 -3.36 -12.47
N ALA A 146 15.87 -3.34 -11.42
CA ALA A 146 16.91 -4.36 -11.22
C ALA A 146 16.30 -5.76 -11.01
N LEU A 147 15.18 -5.85 -10.28
CA LEU A 147 14.44 -7.09 -10.08
C LEU A 147 13.84 -7.62 -11.39
N SER A 148 13.45 -6.75 -12.32
CA SER A 148 13.00 -7.19 -13.66
C SER A 148 14.09 -7.90 -14.46
N LEU A 149 15.37 -7.56 -14.23
CA LEU A 149 16.50 -8.29 -14.83
C LEU A 149 16.65 -9.69 -14.24
N VAL A 150 16.39 -9.83 -12.93
CA VAL A 150 16.36 -11.14 -12.26
C VAL A 150 15.17 -11.96 -12.74
N GLY A 151 14.00 -11.34 -12.88
CA GLY A 151 12.80 -11.95 -13.46
C GLY A 151 13.02 -12.41 -14.90
N MET A 152 13.82 -11.68 -15.69
CA MET A 152 14.20 -12.09 -17.04
C MET A 152 15.13 -13.31 -17.04
N ALA A 153 16.04 -13.42 -16.07
CA ALA A 153 17.00 -14.52 -16.00
C ALA A 153 16.38 -15.83 -15.47
N LEU A 154 15.35 -15.72 -14.63
CA LEU A 154 14.72 -16.85 -13.93
C LEU A 154 13.30 -17.14 -14.44
N GLU A 155 12.80 -16.33 -15.37
CA GLU A 155 11.49 -16.46 -16.02
C GLU A 155 10.37 -16.75 -15.00
N ASP A 156 9.46 -17.67 -15.34
CA ASP A 156 8.28 -18.00 -14.54
C ASP A 156 8.62 -18.69 -13.21
N ALA A 157 9.81 -19.29 -13.09
CA ALA A 157 10.25 -19.94 -11.84
C ALA A 157 10.48 -18.93 -10.70
N SER A 158 10.67 -17.65 -11.04
CA SER A 158 10.89 -16.58 -10.06
C SER A 158 9.63 -16.19 -9.28
N GLY A 159 8.45 -16.40 -9.88
CA GLY A 159 7.15 -15.93 -9.37
C GLY A 159 6.95 -14.41 -9.44
N LEU A 160 7.88 -13.66 -10.04
CA LEU A 160 7.78 -12.20 -10.16
C LEU A 160 6.68 -11.81 -11.15
N ARG A 161 5.96 -10.73 -10.84
CA ARG A 161 4.93 -10.16 -11.73
C ARG A 161 5.51 -9.52 -12.98
N VAL A 162 6.77 -9.09 -12.94
CA VAL A 162 7.46 -8.47 -14.08
C VAL A 162 8.71 -9.28 -14.40
N THR A 163 8.71 -9.86 -15.59
CA THR A 163 9.82 -10.67 -16.13
C THR A 163 10.54 -9.98 -17.30
N SER A 164 10.08 -8.79 -17.71
CA SER A 164 10.67 -8.02 -18.80
C SER A 164 11.10 -6.62 -18.36
N LEU A 165 12.32 -6.24 -18.74
CA LEU A 165 12.86 -4.90 -18.50
C LEU A 165 12.01 -3.81 -19.15
N PHE A 166 11.47 -4.07 -20.34
CA PHE A 166 10.63 -3.11 -21.05
C PHE A 166 9.30 -2.89 -20.34
N ASP A 167 8.77 -3.91 -19.67
CA ASP A 167 7.55 -3.78 -18.89
C ASP A 167 7.79 -2.99 -17.60
N ALA A 168 8.91 -3.21 -16.91
CA ALA A 168 9.31 -2.40 -15.74
C ALA A 168 9.56 -0.93 -16.09
N LEU A 169 10.35 -0.67 -17.14
CA LEU A 169 10.65 0.70 -17.59
C LEU A 169 9.42 1.38 -18.17
N GLY A 170 8.65 0.65 -18.99
CA GLY A 170 7.38 1.12 -19.55
C GLY A 170 6.37 1.42 -18.45
N GLY A 171 6.26 0.56 -17.44
CA GLY A 171 5.41 0.77 -16.27
C GLY A 171 5.84 1.97 -15.44
N ALA A 172 7.12 2.14 -15.16
CA ALA A 172 7.63 3.30 -14.43
C ALA A 172 7.40 4.61 -15.21
N ALA A 173 7.69 4.60 -16.51
CA ALA A 173 7.51 5.74 -17.39
C ALA A 173 6.03 6.11 -17.58
N LEU A 174 5.15 5.12 -17.78
CA LEU A 174 3.71 5.35 -17.92
C LEU A 174 3.09 5.77 -16.58
N GLY A 175 3.41 5.09 -15.49
CA GLY A 175 2.89 5.41 -14.16
C GLY A 175 3.27 6.82 -13.72
N GLY A 176 4.57 7.14 -13.72
CA GLY A 176 5.04 8.48 -13.41
C GLY A 176 4.61 9.51 -14.45
N GLY A 177 4.69 9.17 -15.74
CA GLY A 177 4.37 10.06 -16.84
C GLY A 177 2.93 10.55 -16.80
N ILE A 178 1.95 9.67 -16.56
CA ILE A 178 0.53 10.05 -16.51
C ILE A 178 0.28 11.09 -15.42
N LEU A 179 0.71 10.83 -14.19
CA LEU A 179 0.48 11.76 -13.08
C LEU A 179 1.29 13.05 -13.24
N PHE A 180 2.52 12.97 -13.74
CA PHE A 180 3.34 14.14 -14.03
C PHE A 180 2.72 15.04 -15.10
N THR A 181 2.19 14.45 -16.18
CA THR A 181 1.51 15.19 -17.24
C THR A 181 0.23 15.83 -16.70
N LEU A 182 -0.56 15.11 -15.90
CA LEU A 182 -1.76 15.67 -15.26
C LEU A 182 -1.41 16.86 -14.33
N ASP A 183 -0.34 16.75 -13.54
CA ASP A 183 0.14 17.86 -12.72
C ASP A 183 0.54 19.06 -13.58
N ARG A 184 1.32 18.86 -14.65
CA ARG A 184 1.74 19.96 -15.53
C ARG A 184 0.59 20.63 -16.26
N ILE A 185 -0.40 19.86 -16.73
CA ILE A 185 -1.63 20.41 -17.31
C ILE A 185 -2.38 21.23 -16.25
N THR A 186 -2.49 20.71 -15.03
CA THR A 186 -3.16 21.40 -13.91
C THR A 186 -2.48 22.72 -13.58
N VAL A 187 -1.16 22.72 -13.44
CA VAL A 187 -0.37 23.94 -13.20
C VAL A 187 -0.50 24.92 -14.35
N PHE A 188 -0.51 24.44 -15.60
CA PHE A 188 -0.63 25.30 -16.78
C PHE A 188 -2.02 25.95 -16.89
N VAL A 189 -3.09 25.18 -16.68
CA VAL A 189 -4.49 25.62 -16.85
C VAL A 189 -4.98 26.38 -15.63
N LEU A 190 -4.77 25.86 -14.43
CA LEU A 190 -5.33 26.38 -13.17
C LEU A 190 -4.38 27.31 -12.43
N LYS A 191 -3.10 27.42 -12.84
CA LYS A 191 -2.04 28.22 -12.19
C LYS A 191 -1.90 27.95 -10.69
N LYS A 192 -2.33 26.76 -10.25
CA LYS A 192 -2.23 26.27 -8.89
C LYS A 192 -1.41 24.98 -8.90
N PRO A 193 -0.66 24.68 -7.81
CA PRO A 193 -0.01 23.38 -7.69
C PRO A 193 -1.08 22.28 -7.84
N GLY A 194 -0.83 21.32 -8.72
CA GLY A 194 -1.78 20.27 -9.05
C GLY A 194 -1.70 19.12 -8.06
N MET A 195 -1.04 18.05 -8.50
CA MET A 195 -0.86 16.83 -7.73
C MET A 195 0.50 16.83 -7.04
N GLY A 196 0.61 16.18 -5.87
CA GLY A 196 1.88 16.06 -5.17
C GLY A 196 2.90 15.27 -6.00
N PHE A 197 4.13 15.78 -6.13
CA PHE A 197 5.21 15.06 -6.82
C PHE A 197 5.55 13.71 -6.15
N GLY A 198 5.17 13.53 -4.87
CA GLY A 198 5.23 12.24 -4.19
C GLY A 198 4.39 11.16 -4.87
N ASP A 199 3.16 11.48 -5.30
CA ASP A 199 2.25 10.53 -5.95
C ASP A 199 2.80 10.06 -7.30
N VAL A 200 3.44 10.97 -8.04
CA VAL A 200 4.14 10.70 -9.30
C VAL A 200 5.25 9.66 -9.09
N LYS A 201 6.11 9.87 -8.08
CA LYS A 201 7.20 8.93 -7.76
C LYS A 201 6.66 7.59 -7.28
N LEU A 202 5.60 7.60 -6.47
CA LEU A 202 4.95 6.40 -5.96
C LEU A 202 4.41 5.55 -7.12
N LEU A 203 3.65 6.14 -8.04
CA LEU A 203 3.10 5.37 -9.17
C LEU A 203 4.18 4.91 -10.16
N ALA A 204 5.26 5.69 -10.32
CA ALA A 204 6.43 5.23 -11.07
C ALA A 204 7.09 4.01 -10.43
N MET A 205 7.25 4.00 -9.10
CA MET A 205 7.76 2.85 -8.37
C MET A 205 6.83 1.64 -8.51
N VAL A 206 5.52 1.83 -8.33
CA VAL A 206 4.53 0.76 -8.50
C VAL A 206 4.60 0.17 -9.92
N GLY A 207 4.71 1.03 -10.94
CA GLY A 207 4.90 0.60 -12.33
C GLY A 207 6.20 -0.18 -12.57
N ALA A 208 7.28 0.14 -11.86
CA ALA A 208 8.52 -0.63 -11.93
C ALA A 208 8.37 -2.06 -11.37
N PHE A 209 7.56 -2.25 -10.34
CA PHE A 209 7.35 -3.57 -9.69
C PHE A 209 6.22 -4.40 -10.29
N LEU A 210 5.19 -3.76 -10.85
CA LEU A 210 3.96 -4.41 -11.32
C LEU A 210 3.74 -4.26 -12.84
N GLY A 211 4.65 -3.58 -13.54
CA GLY A 211 4.58 -3.36 -14.98
C GLY A 211 3.57 -2.26 -15.36
N TRP A 212 3.39 -2.06 -16.66
CA TRP A 212 2.46 -1.03 -17.15
C TRP A 212 1.00 -1.35 -16.82
N LYS A 213 0.63 -2.64 -16.86
CA LYS A 213 -0.71 -3.09 -16.45
C LYS A 213 -0.96 -2.79 -14.97
N GLY A 214 0.05 -3.00 -14.12
CA GLY A 214 -0.04 -2.69 -12.70
C GLY A 214 -0.10 -1.21 -12.40
N ALA A 215 0.64 -0.37 -13.12
CA ALA A 215 0.53 1.08 -12.98
C ALA A 215 -0.89 1.58 -13.30
N LEU A 216 -1.45 1.18 -14.45
CA LEU A 216 -2.80 1.58 -14.84
C LEU A 216 -3.87 0.99 -13.92
N GLY A 217 -3.78 -0.30 -13.60
CA GLY A 217 -4.71 -0.97 -12.69
C GLY A 217 -4.72 -0.32 -11.30
N THR A 218 -3.54 0.02 -10.78
CA THR A 218 -3.40 0.74 -9.51
C THR A 218 -4.10 2.09 -9.57
N LEU A 219 -3.87 2.88 -10.62
CA LEU A 219 -4.49 4.20 -10.78
C LEU A 219 -6.03 4.11 -10.82
N VAL A 220 -6.57 3.13 -11.54
CA VAL A 220 -8.02 2.90 -11.63
C VAL A 220 -8.57 2.48 -10.26
N ILE A 221 -7.98 1.49 -9.60
CA ILE A 221 -8.45 1.03 -8.28
C ILE A 221 -8.36 2.16 -7.24
N ALA A 222 -7.25 2.89 -7.22
CA ALA A 222 -7.02 4.02 -6.31
C ALA A 222 -8.05 5.14 -6.51
N SER A 223 -8.30 5.53 -7.77
CA SER A 223 -9.28 6.59 -8.08
C SER A 223 -10.71 6.17 -7.73
N LEU A 224 -11.08 4.90 -7.94
CA LEU A 224 -12.39 4.37 -7.54
C LEU A 224 -12.54 4.38 -6.00
N LEU A 225 -11.59 3.82 -5.27
CA LEU A 225 -11.63 3.76 -3.80
C LEU A 225 -11.62 5.17 -3.18
N GLY A 226 -10.71 6.03 -3.64
CA GLY A 226 -10.62 7.40 -3.19
C GLY A 226 -11.90 8.20 -3.47
N SER A 227 -12.53 7.99 -4.63
CA SER A 227 -13.80 8.65 -4.96
C SER A 227 -14.95 8.16 -4.08
N VAL A 228 -15.05 6.85 -3.83
CA VAL A 228 -16.08 6.28 -2.95
C VAL A 228 -15.96 6.86 -1.54
N VAL A 229 -14.74 6.92 -0.99
CA VAL A 229 -14.52 7.47 0.35
C VAL A 229 -14.74 8.99 0.37
N GLY A 230 -14.22 9.73 -0.62
CA GLY A 230 -14.40 11.18 -0.71
C GLY A 230 -15.88 11.59 -0.84
N VAL A 231 -16.63 10.93 -1.72
CA VAL A 231 -18.08 11.14 -1.86
C VAL A 231 -18.83 10.73 -0.59
N GLY A 232 -18.43 9.62 0.03
CA GLY A 232 -19.01 9.16 1.30
C GLY A 232 -18.84 10.18 2.42
N ILE A 233 -17.64 10.76 2.56
CA ILE A 233 -17.34 11.83 3.53
C ILE A 233 -18.19 13.08 3.23
N LEU A 234 -18.26 13.51 1.98
CA LEU A 234 -19.09 14.66 1.57
C LEU A 234 -20.58 14.42 1.85
N ALA A 235 -21.09 13.21 1.58
CA ALA A 235 -22.46 12.82 1.85
C ALA A 235 -22.75 12.80 3.37
N TYR A 236 -21.82 12.25 4.16
CA TYR A 236 -21.91 12.22 5.62
C TYR A 236 -22.00 13.63 6.20
N PHE A 237 -21.07 14.53 5.82
CA PHE A 237 -21.09 15.91 6.31
C PHE A 237 -22.32 16.69 5.83
N ARG A 238 -22.78 16.47 4.60
CA ARG A 238 -24.02 17.08 4.09
C ARG A 238 -25.26 16.59 4.83
N TRP A 239 -25.27 15.35 5.29
CA TRP A 239 -26.35 14.79 6.09
C TRP A 239 -26.30 15.31 7.54
N TYR A 240 -25.12 15.30 8.17
CA TYR A 240 -24.92 15.77 9.54
C TYR A 240 -25.14 17.28 9.69
N GLY A 241 -24.75 18.07 8.69
CA GLY A 241 -25.02 19.52 8.64
C GLY A 241 -26.52 19.84 8.49
N LYS A 242 -27.35 18.89 8.04
CA LYS A 242 -28.81 19.02 7.99
C LYS A 242 -29.51 18.62 9.29
N THR A 243 -28.86 17.84 10.16
CA THR A 243 -29.46 17.32 11.41
C THR A 243 -29.23 18.19 12.65
N GLY A 244 -28.58 19.36 12.52
CA GLY A 244 -28.66 20.41 13.54
C GLY A 244 -28.08 20.08 14.93
N THR A 245 -27.15 19.14 15.02
CA THR A 245 -26.43 18.82 16.28
C THR A 245 -24.92 18.88 16.06
N GLY A 246 -24.40 20.06 15.76
CA GLY A 246 -22.97 20.36 15.93
C GLY A 246 -22.68 20.74 17.39
N PRO A 247 -21.46 20.52 17.92
CA PRO A 247 -21.08 21.03 19.24
C PRO A 247 -21.20 22.55 19.21
N GLY A 248 -21.90 23.12 20.18
CA GLY A 248 -22.14 24.56 20.25
C GLY A 248 -20.83 25.33 20.35
N GLU A 249 -20.47 26.01 19.28
CA GLU A 249 -19.73 27.26 19.31
C GLU A 249 -20.04 28.02 18.01
N ALA A 250 -20.87 29.05 18.13
CA ALA A 250 -21.11 30.01 17.06
C ALA A 250 -19.88 30.93 16.97
N PRO A 251 -19.27 31.13 15.79
CA PRO A 251 -18.29 32.20 15.63
C PRO A 251 -19.01 33.54 15.74
N THR A 252 -18.50 34.37 16.65
CA THR A 252 -18.77 35.81 16.76
C THR A 252 -18.70 36.50 15.40
N GLU A 253 -19.60 37.47 15.20
CA GLU A 253 -19.80 38.26 13.97
C GLU A 253 -18.50 38.61 13.21
N PRO A 254 -18.49 38.51 11.86
CA PRO A 254 -17.33 38.91 11.08
C PRO A 254 -17.20 40.45 11.05
N PRO A 255 -15.98 41.02 11.16
CA PRO A 255 -15.79 42.42 10.84
C PRO A 255 -16.01 42.63 9.35
N ALA A 256 -16.76 43.67 9.01
CA ALA A 256 -17.05 44.06 7.63
C ALA A 256 -15.76 44.38 6.87
N GLY A 257 -15.47 43.64 5.81
CA GLY A 257 -14.34 43.94 4.91
C GLY A 257 -14.00 42.79 3.96
N ASP A 258 -14.32 43.00 2.69
CA ASP A 258 -13.72 42.39 1.49
C ASP A 258 -13.85 40.86 1.23
N LYS A 259 -14.81 40.58 0.32
CA LYS A 259 -14.84 39.58 -0.75
C LYS A 259 -13.97 38.30 -0.62
N GLU A 260 -14.70 37.18 -0.63
CA GLU A 260 -14.26 35.86 -1.13
C GLU A 260 -13.04 35.23 -0.44
N THR A 261 -13.10 35.10 0.87
CA THR A 261 -12.45 33.97 1.54
C THR A 261 -13.39 32.77 1.52
N ILE A 262 -13.33 31.98 0.44
CA ILE A 262 -13.81 30.59 0.48
C ILE A 262 -12.88 29.87 1.47
N THR A 263 -13.20 29.90 2.76
CA THR A 263 -12.58 29.07 3.79
C THR A 263 -13.10 27.63 3.63
N LEU A 264 -12.76 27.03 2.49
CA LEU A 264 -12.69 25.58 2.41
C LEU A 264 -11.40 25.19 3.15
N GLU A 265 -11.47 25.12 4.49
CA GLU A 265 -10.66 24.16 5.24
C GLU A 265 -11.15 22.76 4.85
N GLY A 266 -10.96 22.42 3.57
CA GLY A 266 -11.19 21.08 3.08
C GLY A 266 -10.16 20.21 3.76
N HIS A 267 -10.60 19.24 4.54
CA HIS A 267 -9.79 18.08 4.84
C HIS A 267 -9.30 17.51 3.50
N TYR A 268 -8.09 17.90 3.10
CA TYR A 268 -7.42 17.34 1.93
C TYR A 268 -7.29 15.86 2.21
N LEU A 269 -7.87 15.05 1.33
CA LEU A 269 -7.72 13.61 1.36
C LEU A 269 -6.41 13.29 0.65
N PRO A 270 -5.39 12.77 1.35
CA PRO A 270 -4.15 12.36 0.70
C PRO A 270 -4.45 11.25 -0.32
N PHE A 271 -3.92 11.39 -1.54
CA PHE A 271 -4.14 10.41 -2.61
C PHE A 271 -3.20 9.19 -2.48
N GLY A 272 -2.03 9.36 -1.86
CA GLY A 272 -1.01 8.33 -1.67
C GLY A 272 -1.52 7.04 -1.02
N PRO A 273 -2.31 7.06 0.07
CA PRO A 273 -2.93 5.88 0.67
C PRO A 273 -3.75 5.06 -0.31
N TRP A 274 -4.49 5.72 -1.21
CA TRP A 274 -5.32 5.05 -2.20
C TRP A 274 -4.46 4.42 -3.30
N LEU A 275 -3.38 5.10 -3.71
CA LEU A 275 -2.39 4.52 -4.63
C LEU A 275 -1.70 3.30 -4.01
N ALA A 276 -1.26 3.39 -2.76
CA ALA A 276 -0.62 2.29 -2.05
C ALA A 276 -1.57 1.10 -1.89
N LEU A 277 -2.83 1.35 -1.49
CA LEU A 277 -3.85 0.31 -1.38
C LEU A 277 -4.19 -0.30 -2.74
N GLY A 278 -4.34 0.51 -3.78
CA GLY A 278 -4.57 0.04 -5.15
C GLY A 278 -3.44 -0.85 -5.65
N ALA A 279 -2.19 -0.50 -5.34
CA ALA A 279 -1.02 -1.30 -5.69
C ALA A 279 -1.01 -2.65 -4.98
N VAL A 280 -1.34 -2.68 -3.68
CA VAL A 280 -1.47 -3.93 -2.91
C VAL A 280 -2.59 -4.80 -3.47
N ILE A 281 -3.77 -4.22 -3.76
CA ILE A 281 -4.89 -4.97 -4.35
C ILE A 281 -4.49 -5.56 -5.71
N PHE A 282 -3.87 -4.76 -6.58
CA PHE A 282 -3.40 -5.24 -7.88
C PHE A 282 -2.31 -6.32 -7.74
N LEU A 283 -1.41 -6.17 -6.77
CA LEU A 283 -0.39 -7.18 -6.48
C LEU A 283 -1.01 -8.54 -6.15
N PHE A 284 -2.14 -8.61 -5.46
CA PHE A 284 -2.75 -9.88 -5.08
C PHE A 284 -3.75 -10.43 -6.11
N ILE A 285 -4.57 -9.55 -6.72
CA ILE A 285 -5.76 -9.92 -7.50
C ILE A 285 -5.72 -9.33 -8.93
N GLY A 286 -4.70 -8.54 -9.27
CA GLY A 286 -4.61 -7.82 -10.55
C GLY A 286 -4.75 -8.71 -11.80
N PRO A 287 -3.97 -9.80 -11.94
CA PRO A 287 -4.08 -10.72 -13.07
C PRO A 287 -5.48 -11.32 -13.19
N GLU A 288 -6.07 -11.75 -12.08
CA GLU A 288 -7.41 -12.32 -12.03
C GLU A 288 -8.48 -11.30 -12.47
N ILE A 289 -8.32 -10.03 -12.10
CA ILE A 289 -9.19 -8.94 -12.56
C ILE A 289 -9.06 -8.74 -14.07
N ILE A 290 -7.83 -8.77 -14.59
CA ILE A 290 -7.57 -8.58 -16.02
C ILE A 290 -8.12 -9.75 -16.83
N ASP A 291 -7.89 -10.98 -16.39
CA ASP A 291 -8.37 -12.19 -17.05
C ASP A 291 -9.90 -12.24 -17.06
N ALA A 292 -10.55 -11.88 -15.94
CA ALA A 292 -12.00 -11.75 -15.87
C ALA A 292 -12.53 -10.70 -16.84
N TYR A 293 -11.86 -9.56 -16.97
CA TYR A 293 -12.24 -8.51 -17.92
C TYR A 293 -12.12 -8.97 -19.38
N PHE A 294 -11.03 -9.65 -19.76
CA PHE A 294 -10.87 -10.15 -21.11
C PHE A 294 -11.87 -11.27 -21.44
N THR A 295 -12.17 -12.15 -20.48
CA THR A 295 -13.18 -13.21 -20.64
C THR A 295 -14.58 -12.64 -20.92
N LEU A 296 -14.90 -11.46 -20.39
CA LEU A 296 -16.17 -10.78 -20.66
C LEU A 296 -16.27 -10.16 -22.06
N ILE A 297 -15.13 -9.74 -22.64
CA ILE A 297 -15.08 -9.06 -23.94
C ILE A 297 -14.94 -10.06 -25.09
N GLU A 298 -14.07 -11.05 -24.91
CA GLU A 298 -13.88 -12.16 -25.83
C GLU A 298 -14.26 -13.44 -25.08
N PRO A 299 -15.56 -13.80 -25.02
CA PRO A 299 -15.91 -15.14 -24.60
C PRO A 299 -15.21 -16.10 -25.54
N SER A 300 -14.28 -16.90 -25.00
CA SER A 300 -13.60 -17.91 -25.79
C SER A 300 -14.66 -18.74 -26.54
N PRO A 301 -14.48 -19.01 -27.85
CA PRO A 301 -15.34 -19.98 -28.49
C PRO A 301 -15.19 -21.27 -27.68
N GLU A 302 -16.29 -21.78 -27.15
CA GLU A 302 -16.31 -23.11 -26.52
C GLU A 302 -15.53 -24.06 -27.44
N PRO A 303 -14.66 -24.93 -26.91
CA PRO A 303 -14.05 -25.94 -27.75
C PRO A 303 -15.20 -26.72 -28.37
N ILE A 304 -15.34 -26.62 -29.69
CA ILE A 304 -16.23 -27.47 -30.46
C ILE A 304 -15.75 -28.89 -30.19
N VAL A 305 -16.43 -29.57 -29.28
CA VAL A 305 -16.28 -31.01 -29.08
C VAL A 305 -16.86 -31.63 -30.34
N ILE A 306 -16.01 -31.77 -31.37
CA ILE A 306 -16.29 -32.64 -32.49
C ILE A 306 -16.22 -34.05 -31.89
N PHE A 307 -17.37 -34.57 -31.48
CA PHE A 307 -17.54 -36.00 -31.27
C PHE A 307 -17.17 -36.66 -32.60
N ASN A 308 -15.96 -37.20 -32.67
CA ASN A 308 -15.54 -38.01 -33.79
C ASN A 308 -16.40 -39.28 -33.72
N GLU A 309 -17.15 -39.60 -34.78
CA GLU A 309 -18.05 -40.76 -34.87
C GLU A 309 -17.33 -42.12 -34.72
N THR A 310 -16.03 -42.14 -34.47
CA THR A 310 -15.19 -43.34 -34.37
C THR A 310 -15.32 -44.10 -33.06
N ASP A 311 -15.86 -43.51 -31.99
CA ASP A 311 -15.99 -44.18 -30.67
C ASP A 311 -17.28 -45.00 -30.50
N MET A 312 -18.11 -45.14 -31.54
CA MET A 312 -19.30 -46.02 -31.54
C MET A 312 -19.06 -47.42 -32.14
N LEU A 313 -17.84 -47.78 -32.54
CA LEU A 313 -17.57 -49.05 -33.25
C LEU A 313 -16.47 -49.94 -32.65
N ILE A 314 -16.28 -49.90 -31.33
CA ILE A 314 -15.48 -50.91 -30.61
C ILE A 314 -16.23 -51.18 -29.28
N ASN A 315 -17.18 -52.12 -29.26
CA ASN A 315 -16.96 -53.51 -28.82
C ASN A 315 -16.07 -53.65 -27.58
#